data_AF-A0AA88YED6-F1
#
_entry.id   AF-A0AA88YED6-F1
#
_cell.length_a   1.000
_cell.length_b   1.000
_cell.length_c   1.000
_cell.angle_alpha   90.00
_cell.angle_beta   90.00
_cell.angle_gamma   90.00
#
_symmetry.space_group_name_H-M   'P 1'
#
loop_
_entity.id
_entity.type
_entity.pdbx_description
1 polymer ?
#
loop_
_entity_poly.entity_id
_entity_poly.type
_entity_poly.pdbx_seq_one_letter_code
_entity_poly.pdbx_strand_id
1 'polypeptide(L)'
;MLFTGYDLYTKKDNAKQLHTAGLAYIRTMCKHGGDSVSVVEDHGGFQNVPTAAHEIGHSLGARHDGEDNLCSSDDHYIMHSSDSGTQVPTEKRVNQWHFSQCSLDAFRSFIFELSREGYTCLTETYEDITSSTPIGVPGQEYDPDEQCRMIWGPQSYLCRGEEFGNASNICSSMYCRDPDTENDCVLHTAARGTSCGNKMWCVEGICSFSDDAPEKDEACVLGDQPGTAFVGRPCDELTRDTPSYCYQSRVRARCCASCAKQYSWISDTATVNGQSCHVFVSAHGRHVCYDSAIQSSCCKSCSDVMDSINDGCEYGDRQPSFCSQQHNKSSTWCSKYSDYCCRTCSTLTFNSAKTVLSNTSTLSLIMTIFLFIIS
;
A
#
# COMPACT_ATOMS: atom_id res chain seq x y z
N MET A 1 -12.07 16.15 23.35
CA MET A 1 -11.73 14.72 23.25
C MET A 1 -10.69 14.39 24.29
N LEU A 2 -10.87 13.30 25.03
CA LEU A 2 -9.93 12.75 26.00
C LEU A 2 -9.27 11.50 25.40
N PHE A 3 -7.95 11.38 25.48
CA PHE A 3 -7.21 10.16 25.14
C PHE A 3 -6.78 9.45 26.42
N THR A 4 -6.85 8.13 26.44
CA THR A 4 -6.57 7.33 27.64
C THR A 4 -5.89 6.01 27.31
N GLY A 5 -4.91 5.59 28.11
CA GLY A 5 -4.32 4.25 28.05
C GLY A 5 -5.04 3.20 28.91
N TYR A 6 -6.21 3.54 29.46
CA TYR A 6 -7.07 2.58 30.14
C TYR A 6 -7.87 1.75 29.12
N ASP A 7 -7.94 0.45 29.33
CA ASP A 7 -8.79 -0.51 28.61
C ASP A 7 -10.28 -0.21 28.86
N LEU A 8 -10.92 0.38 27.85
CA LEU A 8 -12.31 0.76 27.87
C LEU A 8 -13.18 -0.47 27.60
N TYR A 9 -14.23 -0.63 28.41
CA TYR A 9 -15.12 -1.78 28.28
C TYR A 9 -16.57 -1.37 28.50
N THR A 10 -17.46 -2.08 27.81
CA THR A 10 -18.90 -2.06 28.11
C THR A 10 -19.26 -3.26 28.97
N LYS A 11 -20.25 -3.10 29.84
CA LYS A 11 -20.74 -4.18 30.71
C LYS A 11 -22.12 -4.62 30.24
N LYS A 12 -22.22 -5.83 29.70
CA LYS A 12 -23.48 -6.45 29.29
C LYS A 12 -23.68 -7.74 30.09
N ASP A 13 -24.82 -7.87 30.77
CA ASP A 13 -25.17 -9.07 31.57
C ASP A 13 -24.07 -9.52 32.56
N ASN A 14 -23.40 -8.57 33.21
CA ASN A 14 -22.23 -8.77 34.08
C ASN A 14 -20.95 -9.30 33.41
N ALA A 15 -20.92 -9.48 32.10
CA ALA A 15 -19.71 -9.72 31.32
C ALA A 15 -19.11 -8.39 30.85
N LYS A 16 -17.77 -8.31 30.87
CA LYS A 16 -17.02 -7.23 30.21
C LYS A 16 -16.93 -7.52 28.71
N GLN A 17 -17.26 -6.55 27.88
CA GLN A 17 -17.04 -6.57 26.45
C GLN A 17 -15.89 -5.60 26.13
N LEU A 18 -14.78 -6.12 25.62
CA LEU A 18 -13.53 -5.41 25.35
C LEU A 18 -13.45 -4.88 23.90
N HIS A 19 -14.60 -4.57 23.29
CA HIS A 19 -14.68 -4.10 21.90
C HIS A 19 -14.94 -2.59 21.81
N THR A 20 -14.79 -1.86 22.91
CA THR A 20 -15.12 -0.44 22.99
C THR A 20 -13.83 0.38 22.94
N ALA A 21 -13.41 0.82 21.77
CA ALA A 21 -12.21 1.66 21.62
C ALA A 21 -12.49 3.16 21.90
N GLY A 22 -13.75 3.57 21.96
CA GLY A 22 -14.14 4.96 22.15
C GLY A 22 -15.59 5.13 22.56
N LEU A 23 -15.95 6.35 22.95
CA LEU A 23 -17.33 6.74 23.24
C LEU A 23 -17.54 8.23 22.99
N ALA A 24 -18.61 8.55 22.29
CA ALA A 24 -19.15 9.89 22.11
C ALA A 24 -20.67 9.90 22.14
N TYR A 25 -21.23 11.06 22.47
CA TYR A 25 -22.67 11.27 22.32
C TYR A 25 -23.02 11.67 20.89
N ILE A 26 -24.15 11.18 20.39
CA ILE A 26 -24.60 11.46 19.04
C ILE A 26 -25.32 12.83 18.98
N ARG A 27 -25.00 13.65 17.97
CA ARG A 27 -25.60 14.98 17.73
C ARG A 27 -25.43 15.97 18.90
N THR A 28 -24.27 15.94 19.55
CA THR A 28 -23.97 16.83 20.68
C THR A 28 -22.94 17.89 20.38
N MET A 29 -22.28 17.87 19.21
CA MET A 29 -21.36 18.94 18.83
C MET A 29 -22.09 20.29 18.96
N CYS A 30 -21.44 21.23 19.67
CA CYS A 30 -21.97 22.56 20.00
C CYS A 30 -23.13 22.65 20.97
N LYS A 31 -23.75 21.54 21.36
CA LYS A 31 -24.81 21.57 22.37
C LYS A 31 -24.19 21.85 23.74
N HIS A 32 -24.81 22.75 24.48
CA HIS A 32 -24.44 23.05 25.86
C HIS A 32 -24.93 21.91 26.78
N GLY A 33 -24.29 21.75 27.95
CA GLY A 33 -24.67 20.72 28.93
C GLY A 33 -23.57 19.70 29.25
N GLY A 34 -22.47 19.73 28.49
CA GLY A 34 -21.29 18.89 28.74
C GLY A 34 -21.21 17.62 27.89
N ASP A 35 -22.23 17.35 27.06
CA ASP A 35 -22.28 16.13 26.23
C ASP A 35 -21.50 16.24 24.91
N SER A 36 -21.00 17.43 24.56
CA SER A 36 -20.07 17.64 23.42
C SER A 36 -18.66 17.14 23.76
N VAL A 37 -18.56 15.88 24.18
CA VAL A 37 -17.32 15.22 24.64
C VAL A 37 -17.19 13.85 24.02
N SER A 38 -15.94 13.40 23.92
CA SER A 38 -15.58 12.06 23.46
C SER A 38 -14.36 11.56 24.23
N VAL A 39 -14.30 10.25 24.42
CA VAL A 39 -13.14 9.52 24.96
C VAL A 39 -12.67 8.49 23.94
N VAL A 40 -11.36 8.36 23.80
CA VAL A 40 -10.71 7.44 22.87
C VAL A 40 -9.62 6.68 23.62
N GLU A 41 -9.66 5.35 23.55
CA GLU A 41 -8.56 4.50 23.99
C GLU A 41 -7.38 4.64 23.04
N ASP A 42 -6.20 4.85 23.62
CA ASP A 42 -4.96 5.02 22.89
C ASP A 42 -4.15 3.72 22.91
N HIS A 43 -4.17 3.01 21.77
CA HIS A 43 -3.38 1.81 21.54
C HIS A 43 -1.95 2.11 21.03
N GLY A 44 -1.53 3.38 21.02
CA GLY A 44 -0.23 3.81 20.53
C GLY A 44 -0.11 3.74 19.01
N GLY A 45 1.04 4.18 18.48
CA GLY A 45 1.39 4.08 17.06
C GLY A 45 0.33 4.63 16.10
N PHE A 46 -0.37 5.70 16.48
CA PHE A 46 -1.43 6.34 15.70
C PHE A 46 -2.67 5.46 15.41
N GLN A 47 -2.80 4.30 16.05
CA GLN A 47 -3.93 3.38 15.83
C GLN A 47 -5.26 3.93 16.37
N ASN A 48 -5.21 4.94 17.23
CA ASN A 48 -6.37 5.63 17.78
C ASN A 48 -6.97 6.71 16.85
N VAL A 49 -6.29 7.08 15.76
CA VAL A 49 -6.76 8.13 14.84
C VAL A 49 -8.10 7.77 14.17
N PRO A 50 -8.31 6.54 13.64
CA PRO A 50 -9.61 6.13 13.11
C PRO A 50 -10.72 6.20 14.17
N THR A 51 -10.44 5.75 15.40
CA THR A 51 -11.39 5.83 16.52
C THR A 51 -11.73 7.29 16.86
N ALA A 52 -10.75 8.17 16.92
CA ALA A 52 -10.98 9.60 17.14
C ALA A 52 -11.89 10.21 16.06
N ALA A 53 -11.65 9.87 14.79
CA ALA A 53 -12.50 10.30 13.68
C ALA A 53 -13.93 9.73 13.80
N HIS A 54 -14.07 8.47 14.21
CA HIS A 54 -15.34 7.81 14.47
C HIS A 54 -16.16 8.54 15.55
N GLU A 55 -15.53 8.85 16.69
CA GLU A 55 -16.19 9.56 17.80
C GLU A 55 -16.59 11.00 17.43
N ILE A 56 -15.80 11.67 16.58
CA ILE A 56 -16.18 12.96 16.01
C ILE A 56 -17.38 12.79 15.07
N GLY A 57 -17.43 11.71 14.29
CA GLY A 57 -18.57 11.37 13.45
C GLY A 57 -19.88 11.24 14.25
N HIS A 58 -19.85 10.54 15.38
CA HIS A 58 -20.99 10.52 16.31
C HIS A 58 -21.37 11.91 16.79
N SER A 59 -20.40 12.70 17.25
CA SER A 59 -20.63 14.08 17.73
C SER A 59 -21.31 14.96 16.66
N LEU A 60 -20.94 14.76 15.39
CA LEU A 60 -21.51 15.41 14.21
C LEU A 60 -22.83 14.78 13.71
N GLY A 61 -23.31 13.74 14.37
CA GLY A 61 -24.64 13.21 14.20
C GLY A 61 -24.76 11.93 13.39
N ALA A 62 -23.65 11.31 12.98
CA ALA A 62 -23.69 10.00 12.33
C ALA A 62 -23.98 8.88 13.35
N ARG A 63 -24.74 7.88 12.89
CA ARG A 63 -24.82 6.56 13.52
C ARG A 63 -23.79 5.64 12.87
N HIS A 64 -23.65 4.43 13.39
CA HIS A 64 -22.88 3.40 12.69
C HIS A 64 -23.49 3.12 11.31
N ASP A 65 -22.66 2.82 10.31
CA ASP A 65 -23.13 2.28 9.04
C ASP A 65 -23.87 0.96 9.29
N GLY A 66 -25.06 0.83 8.72
CA GLY A 66 -25.96 -0.32 8.95
C GLY A 66 -26.93 -0.14 10.13
N GLU A 67 -26.79 0.93 10.92
CA GLU A 67 -27.71 1.25 12.02
C GLU A 67 -28.69 2.37 11.60
N ASP A 68 -29.92 1.99 11.28
CA ASP A 68 -31.00 2.89 10.84
C ASP A 68 -30.61 3.75 9.60
N ASN A 69 -29.73 3.26 8.74
CA ASN A 69 -29.34 3.90 7.49
C ASN A 69 -29.07 2.88 6.36
N LEU A 70 -28.84 3.38 5.15
CA LEU A 70 -28.71 2.55 3.93
C LEU A 70 -27.28 2.04 3.65
N CYS A 71 -26.29 2.47 4.42
CA CYS A 71 -24.89 2.07 4.23
C CYS A 71 -24.64 0.73 4.94
N SER A 72 -23.69 -0.06 4.44
CA SER A 72 -23.35 -1.35 5.05
C SER A 72 -22.17 -1.21 6.00
N SER A 73 -22.26 -1.82 7.19
CA SER A 73 -21.12 -1.96 8.09
C SER A 73 -19.97 -2.74 7.43
N ASP A 74 -20.29 -3.67 6.52
CA ASP A 74 -19.29 -4.50 5.81
C ASP A 74 -18.48 -3.70 4.78
N ASP A 75 -18.82 -2.43 4.54
CA ASP A 75 -18.03 -1.54 3.67
C ASP A 75 -16.81 -0.95 4.39
N HIS A 76 -16.71 -1.10 5.71
CA HIS A 76 -15.57 -0.67 6.52
C HIS A 76 -15.17 0.82 6.36
N TYR A 77 -16.15 1.69 6.13
CA TYR A 77 -15.95 3.13 6.31
C TYR A 77 -15.72 3.48 7.78
N ILE A 78 -15.27 4.70 8.08
CA ILE A 78 -14.94 5.14 9.46
C ILE A 78 -16.06 4.80 10.45
N MET A 79 -17.34 4.92 10.06
CA MET A 79 -18.48 4.66 10.94
C MET A 79 -18.95 3.19 10.95
N HIS A 80 -18.15 2.22 10.50
CA HIS A 80 -18.52 0.81 10.59
C HIS A 80 -18.78 0.39 12.04
N SER A 81 -19.67 -0.58 12.27
CA SER A 81 -19.82 -1.21 13.59
C SER A 81 -18.71 -2.23 13.85
N SER A 82 -18.30 -2.36 15.12
CA SER A 82 -17.25 -3.31 15.55
C SER A 82 -17.68 -4.79 15.48
N ASP A 83 -18.93 -5.08 15.10
CA ASP A 83 -19.49 -6.43 14.98
C ASP A 83 -19.14 -7.13 13.64
N SER A 84 -18.36 -6.49 12.77
CA SER A 84 -17.88 -7.10 11.53
C SER A 84 -16.73 -8.08 11.82
N GLY A 85 -17.07 -9.27 12.34
CA GLY A 85 -16.15 -10.40 12.55
C GLY A 85 -15.59 -11.03 11.25
N THR A 86 -15.66 -10.31 10.14
CA THR A 86 -15.24 -10.70 8.80
C THR A 86 -13.87 -10.09 8.49
N GLN A 87 -13.01 -10.89 7.84
CA GLN A 87 -11.77 -10.34 7.29
C GLN A 87 -12.09 -9.24 6.28
N VAL A 88 -11.56 -8.03 6.50
CA VAL A 88 -11.77 -6.88 5.62
C VAL A 88 -11.18 -7.19 4.24
N PRO A 89 -11.99 -7.22 3.16
CA PRO A 89 -11.48 -7.38 1.81
C PRO A 89 -10.47 -6.28 1.46
N THR A 90 -9.45 -6.60 0.67
CA THR A 90 -8.35 -5.66 0.38
C THR A 90 -8.84 -4.34 -0.20
N GLU A 91 -9.82 -4.41 -1.10
CA GLU A 91 -10.45 -3.27 -1.76
C GLU A 91 -11.23 -2.37 -0.81
N LYS A 92 -11.63 -2.89 0.36
CA LYS A 92 -12.36 -2.13 1.38
C LYS A 92 -11.46 -1.56 2.47
N ARG A 93 -10.21 -2.02 2.58
CA ARG A 93 -9.27 -1.50 3.59
C ARG A 93 -9.06 0.00 3.50
N VAL A 94 -9.13 0.58 2.30
CA VAL A 94 -9.01 2.04 2.10
C VAL A 94 -10.21 2.85 2.63
N ASN A 95 -11.35 2.20 2.89
CA ASN A 95 -12.53 2.91 3.35
C ASN A 95 -12.38 3.42 4.80
N GLN A 96 -11.47 2.85 5.60
CA GLN A 96 -11.21 3.31 6.96
C GLN A 96 -10.62 4.74 7.06
N TRP A 97 -10.28 5.36 5.92
CA TRP A 97 -9.89 6.77 5.83
C TRP A 97 -11.01 7.69 5.34
N HIS A 98 -12.21 7.16 5.11
CA HIS A 98 -13.33 7.89 4.53
C HIS A 98 -14.63 7.67 5.31
N PHE A 99 -15.46 8.71 5.33
CA PHE A 99 -16.84 8.60 5.80
C PHE A 99 -17.75 8.11 4.68
N SER A 100 -18.70 7.24 5.03
CA SER A 100 -19.74 6.79 4.11
C SER A 100 -20.66 7.93 3.68
N GLN A 101 -21.44 7.73 2.61
CA GLN A 101 -22.44 8.72 2.18
C GLN A 101 -23.48 8.99 3.28
N CYS A 102 -23.87 7.96 4.05
CA CYS A 102 -24.81 8.10 5.16
C CYS A 102 -24.26 8.98 6.28
N SER A 103 -22.97 8.82 6.60
CA SER A 103 -22.28 9.68 7.56
C SER A 103 -22.25 11.14 7.10
N LEU A 104 -21.90 11.36 5.82
CA LEU A 104 -21.87 12.71 5.23
C LEU A 104 -23.25 13.39 5.24
N ASP A 105 -24.32 12.63 4.96
CA ASP A 105 -25.68 13.16 4.98
C ASP A 105 -26.15 13.48 6.40
N ALA A 106 -25.77 12.66 7.39
CA ALA A 106 -26.02 12.94 8.80
C ALA A 106 -25.31 14.22 9.26
N PHE A 107 -24.04 14.41 8.88
CA PHE A 107 -23.29 15.63 9.19
C PHE A 107 -23.96 16.87 8.60
N ARG A 108 -24.31 16.84 7.31
CA ARG A 108 -25.01 17.94 6.63
C ARG A 108 -26.33 18.28 7.31
N SER A 109 -27.12 17.26 7.65
CA SER A 109 -28.39 17.42 8.33
C SER A 109 -28.22 18.07 9.71
N PHE A 110 -27.24 17.63 10.49
CA PHE A 110 -27.01 18.16 11.82
C PHE A 110 -26.43 19.58 11.81
N ILE A 111 -25.45 19.86 10.94
CA ILE A 111 -24.91 21.22 10.76
C ILE A 111 -26.02 22.19 10.33
N PHE A 112 -26.93 21.75 9.45
CA PHE A 112 -28.10 22.55 9.07
C PHE A 112 -29.06 22.80 10.23
N GLU A 113 -29.31 21.81 11.09
CA GLU A 113 -30.06 21.99 12.34
C GLU A 113 -29.40 23.01 13.26
N LEU A 114 -28.10 22.85 13.54
CA LEU A 114 -27.33 23.76 14.38
C LEU A 114 -27.42 25.21 13.88
N SER A 115 -27.27 25.41 12.58
CA SER A 115 -27.41 26.74 11.96
C SER A 115 -28.82 27.32 12.14
N ARG A 116 -29.86 26.50 11.97
CA ARG A 116 -31.26 26.92 12.19
C ARG A 116 -31.57 27.24 13.65
N GLU A 117 -30.94 26.54 14.58
CA GLU A 117 -31.06 26.77 16.02
C GLU A 117 -30.17 27.92 16.52
N GLY A 118 -29.35 28.50 15.64
CA GLY A 118 -28.53 29.69 15.93
C GLY A 118 -27.17 29.39 16.57
N TYR A 119 -26.69 28.14 16.51
CA TYR A 119 -25.34 27.80 16.98
C TYR A 119 -24.27 28.25 15.97
N THR A 120 -23.19 28.89 16.48
CA THR A 120 -22.09 29.47 15.68
C THR A 120 -20.69 28.95 16.06
N CYS A 121 -20.62 28.02 17.01
CA CYS A 121 -19.41 27.31 17.48
C CYS A 121 -18.45 26.77 16.39
N LEU A 122 -18.96 26.44 15.19
CA LEU A 122 -18.18 25.88 14.07
C LEU A 122 -18.06 26.88 12.89
N THR A 123 -18.58 28.10 13.04
CA THR A 123 -18.60 29.10 11.97
C THR A 123 -17.41 30.04 12.03
N GLU A 124 -16.73 30.13 13.18
CA GLU A 124 -15.53 30.95 13.33
C GLU A 124 -14.31 30.20 12.80
N THR A 125 -13.58 30.82 11.87
CA THR A 125 -12.26 30.36 11.45
C THR A 125 -11.22 30.83 12.46
N TYR A 126 -10.59 29.91 13.17
CA TYR A 126 -9.50 30.25 14.09
C TYR A 126 -8.20 30.43 13.27
N GLU A 127 -7.76 31.68 13.08
CA GLU A 127 -6.59 32.03 12.25
C GLU A 127 -5.24 31.57 12.85
N ASP A 128 -5.20 31.20 14.14
CA ASP A 128 -3.96 31.00 14.91
C ASP A 128 -3.36 29.57 14.82
N ILE A 129 -3.96 28.64 14.06
CA ILE A 129 -3.32 27.32 13.82
C ILE A 129 -2.16 27.43 12.80
N THR A 130 -1.98 28.60 12.18
CA THR A 130 -0.89 28.87 11.24
C THR A 130 0.46 29.18 11.90
N SER A 131 0.53 29.27 13.25
CA SER A 131 1.81 29.31 13.99
C SER A 131 2.36 27.92 14.34
N SER A 132 1.71 26.84 13.90
CA SER A 132 2.22 25.50 14.15
C SER A 132 3.48 25.25 13.31
N THR A 133 4.58 24.91 13.98
CA THR A 133 5.71 24.16 13.42
C THR A 133 5.27 23.26 12.27
N PRO A 134 6.04 23.15 11.17
CA PRO A 134 5.68 22.27 10.06
C PRO A 134 5.20 20.95 10.65
N ILE A 135 3.92 20.63 10.45
CA ILE A 135 3.34 19.41 11.00
C ILE A 135 4.14 18.29 10.35
N GLY A 136 5.08 17.73 11.11
CA GLY A 136 5.91 16.63 10.66
C GLY A 136 4.99 15.55 10.14
N VAL A 137 5.35 14.95 9.00
CA VAL A 137 4.56 13.86 8.47
C VAL A 137 4.90 12.64 9.33
N PRO A 138 3.97 12.08 10.13
CA PRO A 138 4.36 11.19 11.23
C PRO A 138 5.15 9.95 10.80
N GLY A 139 4.87 9.40 9.62
CA GLY A 139 5.62 8.27 9.07
C GLY A 139 7.02 8.61 8.55
N GLN A 140 7.44 9.88 8.59
CA GLN A 140 8.83 10.32 8.40
C GLN A 140 9.54 10.61 9.72
N GLU A 141 8.79 10.86 10.79
CA GLU A 141 9.33 10.99 12.15
C GLU A 141 9.51 9.62 12.81
N TYR A 142 8.57 8.70 12.55
CA TYR A 142 8.55 7.34 13.08
C TYR A 142 8.55 6.34 11.93
N ASP A 143 9.64 5.60 11.78
CA ASP A 143 9.70 4.53 10.79
C ASP A 143 8.73 3.36 11.15
N PRO A 144 8.46 2.42 10.22
CA PRO A 144 7.55 1.31 10.50
C PRO A 144 7.91 0.46 11.73
N ASP A 145 9.20 0.28 12.03
CA ASP A 145 9.61 -0.49 13.20
C ASP A 145 9.34 0.31 14.49
N GLU A 146 9.55 1.63 14.46
CA GLU A 146 9.19 2.55 15.56
C GLU A 146 7.69 2.58 15.80
N GLN A 147 6.88 2.59 14.73
CA GLN A 147 5.43 2.49 14.84
C GLN A 147 5.00 1.18 15.52
N CYS A 148 5.59 0.05 15.14
CA CYS A 148 5.34 -1.21 15.82
C CYS A 148 5.78 -1.20 17.29
N ARG A 149 6.92 -0.56 17.62
CA ARG A 149 7.37 -0.37 19.00
C ARG A 149 6.43 0.50 19.84
N MET A 150 5.77 1.47 19.23
CA MET A 150 4.77 2.30 19.92
C MET A 150 3.49 1.51 20.24
N ILE A 151 3.15 0.49 19.45
CA ILE A 151 1.95 -0.33 19.62
C ILE A 151 2.19 -1.44 20.65
N TRP A 152 3.26 -2.22 20.46
CA TRP A 152 3.51 -3.46 21.21
C TRP A 152 4.69 -3.38 22.18
N GLY A 153 5.38 -2.23 22.23
CA GLY A 153 6.56 -2.03 23.06
C GLY A 153 7.88 -2.40 22.37
N PRO A 154 9.00 -2.29 23.11
CA PRO A 154 10.34 -2.17 22.53
C PRO A 154 10.85 -3.40 21.77
N GLN A 155 10.25 -4.57 21.97
CA GLN A 155 10.63 -5.81 21.28
C GLN A 155 9.91 -6.00 19.93
N SER A 156 8.93 -5.16 19.62
CA SER A 156 8.20 -5.23 18.35
C SER A 156 8.92 -4.53 17.22
N TYR A 157 8.59 -4.93 16.00
CA TYR A 157 9.11 -4.41 14.74
C TYR A 157 8.16 -4.79 13.60
N LEU A 158 8.35 -4.19 12.42
CA LEU A 158 7.59 -4.52 11.23
C LEU A 158 7.95 -5.92 10.73
N CYS A 159 6.96 -6.79 10.58
CA CYS A 159 7.14 -8.09 9.96
C CYS A 159 7.37 -7.96 8.45
N ARG A 160 8.54 -8.39 7.98
CA ARG A 160 8.93 -8.41 6.57
C ARG A 160 8.88 -9.83 6.00
N GLY A 161 8.64 -9.93 4.70
CA GLY A 161 8.50 -11.20 3.99
C GLY A 161 7.44 -11.11 2.89
N GLU A 162 7.53 -11.98 1.89
CA GLU A 162 6.58 -12.02 0.76
C GLU A 162 5.15 -12.29 1.23
N GLU A 163 5.00 -13.00 2.36
CA GLU A 163 3.72 -13.30 3.01
C GLU A 163 2.99 -12.07 3.58
N PHE A 164 3.70 -10.95 3.80
CA PHE A 164 3.12 -9.71 4.33
C PHE A 164 2.85 -8.65 3.25
N GLY A 165 3.07 -9.02 1.97
CA GLY A 165 2.92 -8.12 0.82
C GLY A 165 4.20 -7.38 0.46
N ASN A 166 4.09 -6.43 -0.47
CA ASN A 166 5.18 -5.57 -0.91
C ASN A 166 5.21 -4.25 -0.13
N ALA A 167 6.22 -3.41 -0.38
CA ALA A 167 6.36 -2.12 0.28
C ALA A 167 5.14 -1.20 0.09
N SER A 168 4.45 -1.27 -1.04
CA SER A 168 3.25 -0.47 -1.29
C SER A 168 2.04 -0.92 -0.46
N ASN A 169 1.97 -2.19 -0.08
CA ASN A 169 0.88 -2.72 0.75
C ASN A 169 0.91 -2.19 2.19
N ILE A 170 2.06 -1.70 2.68
CA ILE A 170 2.20 -1.20 4.06
C ILE A 170 1.19 -0.10 4.40
N CYS A 171 0.78 0.70 3.41
CA CYS A 171 -0.16 1.79 3.61
C CYS A 171 -1.54 1.32 4.06
N SER A 172 -1.95 0.10 3.66
CA SER A 172 -3.22 -0.50 4.07
C SER A 172 -3.04 -1.73 4.96
N SER A 173 -1.82 -2.22 5.13
CA SER A 173 -1.54 -3.45 5.88
C SER A 173 -0.13 -3.43 6.45
N MET A 174 0.04 -2.78 7.61
CA MET A 174 1.28 -2.80 8.36
C MET A 174 1.23 -3.92 9.39
N TYR A 175 2.03 -4.97 9.23
CA TYR A 175 2.03 -6.10 10.15
C TYR A 175 3.11 -5.92 11.22
N CYS A 176 2.71 -5.78 12.48
CA CYS A 176 3.64 -5.63 13.59
C CYS A 176 3.81 -6.95 14.36
N ARG A 177 5.04 -7.22 14.78
CA ARG A 177 5.34 -8.38 15.60
C ARG A 177 4.74 -8.24 17.00
N ASP A 178 3.89 -9.19 17.38
CA ASP A 178 3.48 -9.35 18.77
C ASP A 178 4.57 -10.12 19.56
N PRO A 179 5.20 -9.51 20.58
CA PRO A 179 6.24 -10.15 21.37
C PRO A 179 5.71 -11.23 22.32
N ASP A 180 4.42 -11.22 22.66
CA ASP A 180 3.82 -12.12 23.65
C ASP A 180 3.34 -13.45 23.06
N THR A 181 3.36 -13.59 21.73
CA THR A 181 2.97 -14.81 20.99
C THR A 181 4.14 -15.47 20.26
N GLU A 182 3.98 -16.75 19.89
CA GLU A 182 4.98 -17.57 19.17
C GLU A 182 5.16 -17.17 17.69
N ASN A 183 5.37 -15.89 17.41
CA ASN A 183 5.58 -15.29 16.09
C ASN A 183 4.36 -14.81 15.31
N ASP A 184 3.32 -14.36 16.00
CA ASP A 184 2.22 -13.71 15.28
C ASP A 184 2.57 -12.28 14.88
N CYS A 185 2.20 -11.96 13.64
CA CYS A 185 2.29 -10.62 13.09
C CYS A 185 0.86 -10.10 12.95
N VAL A 186 0.54 -9.06 13.70
CA VAL A 186 -0.81 -8.51 13.81
C VAL A 186 -0.97 -7.34 12.86
N LEU A 187 -2.11 -7.28 12.17
CA LEU A 187 -2.44 -6.22 11.21
C LEU A 187 -2.71 -4.89 11.94
N HIS A 188 -2.03 -3.83 11.51
CA HIS A 188 -2.16 -2.45 11.96
C HIS A 188 -2.13 -1.50 10.76
N THR A 189 -2.36 -0.21 11.01
CA THR A 189 -2.35 0.84 10.00
C THR A 189 -1.08 1.68 10.07
N ALA A 190 -0.38 1.85 8.95
CA ALA A 190 0.79 2.72 8.90
C ALA A 190 0.39 4.20 9.01
N ALA A 191 1.22 4.99 9.70
CA ALA A 191 1.03 6.42 9.80
C ALA A 191 1.12 7.11 8.43
N ARG A 192 0.41 8.23 8.26
CA ARG A 192 0.53 9.10 7.09
C ARG A 192 2.00 9.45 6.87
N GLY A 193 2.45 9.37 5.62
CA GLY A 193 3.83 9.63 5.23
C GLY A 193 4.78 8.48 5.41
N THR A 194 4.35 7.30 5.87
CA THR A 194 5.24 6.13 5.92
C THR A 194 5.75 5.80 4.51
N SER A 195 7.08 5.65 4.34
CA SER A 195 7.66 5.36 3.02
C SER A 195 7.21 4.00 2.48
N CYS A 196 6.82 3.96 1.21
CA CYS A 196 6.27 2.76 0.56
C CYS A 196 6.81 2.53 -0.87
N GLY A 197 7.72 3.40 -1.33
CA GLY A 197 8.43 3.32 -2.61
C GLY A 197 9.44 4.47 -2.73
N ASN A 198 10.20 4.54 -3.83
CA ASN A 198 11.08 5.66 -4.11
C ASN A 198 10.25 6.93 -4.42
N LYS A 199 10.42 8.00 -3.65
CA LYS A 199 9.58 9.20 -3.77
C LYS A 199 8.08 8.90 -3.58
N MET A 200 7.76 7.88 -2.80
CA MET A 200 6.38 7.50 -2.48
C MET A 200 6.18 7.26 -0.98
N TRP A 201 5.02 7.67 -0.48
CA TRP A 201 4.62 7.45 0.90
C TRP A 201 3.11 7.25 1.04
N CYS A 202 2.68 6.83 2.23
CA CYS A 202 1.28 6.51 2.50
C CYS A 202 0.42 7.77 2.70
N VAL A 203 -0.63 7.89 1.89
CA VAL A 203 -1.68 8.90 2.03
C VAL A 203 -3.02 8.18 1.93
N GLU A 204 -3.84 8.25 2.98
CA GLU A 204 -5.18 7.65 3.01
C GLU A 204 -5.20 6.16 2.60
N GLY A 205 -4.21 5.41 3.09
CA GLY A 205 -4.10 3.97 2.80
C GLY A 205 -3.46 3.62 1.46
N ILE A 206 -3.13 4.62 0.64
CA ILE A 206 -2.60 4.44 -0.72
C ILE A 206 -1.14 4.88 -0.78
N CYS A 207 -0.30 4.05 -1.40
CA CYS A 207 1.08 4.41 -1.71
C CYS A 207 1.11 5.39 -2.89
N SER A 208 1.40 6.66 -2.61
CA SER A 208 1.30 7.75 -3.59
C SER A 208 2.62 8.49 -3.75
N PHE A 209 2.89 8.96 -4.97
CA PHE A 209 4.03 9.83 -5.26
C PHE A 209 3.95 11.15 -4.49
N SER A 210 5.10 11.63 -4.01
CA SER A 210 5.25 12.98 -3.45
C SER A 210 6.69 13.45 -3.63
N ASP A 211 6.86 14.71 -4.03
CA ASP A 211 8.19 15.33 -4.17
C ASP A 211 8.95 15.38 -2.83
N ASP A 212 8.21 15.53 -1.73
CA ASP A 212 8.71 15.61 -0.35
C ASP A 212 9.05 14.25 0.25
N ALA A 213 8.58 13.15 -0.36
CA ALA A 213 8.94 11.82 0.10
C ALA A 213 10.44 11.54 -0.13
N PRO A 214 11.09 10.74 0.72
CA PRO A 214 12.51 10.43 0.59
C PRO A 214 12.77 9.53 -0.63
N GLU A 215 13.99 9.60 -1.15
CA GLU A 215 14.47 8.57 -2.09
C GLU A 215 14.69 7.26 -1.35
N LYS A 216 14.31 6.15 -1.99
CA LYS A 216 14.43 4.80 -1.43
C LYS A 216 14.94 3.85 -2.51
N ASP A 217 15.70 2.84 -2.09
CA ASP A 217 16.03 1.71 -2.94
C ASP A 217 14.77 0.86 -3.14
N GLU A 218 14.25 0.80 -4.36
CA GLU A 218 13.07 -0.01 -4.72
C GLU A 218 13.24 -1.49 -4.35
N ALA A 219 14.47 -2.00 -4.33
CA ALA A 219 14.73 -3.38 -3.94
C ALA A 219 14.63 -3.61 -2.42
N CYS A 220 14.65 -2.55 -1.61
CA CYS A 220 14.72 -2.66 -0.15
C CYS A 220 14.13 -1.46 0.60
N VAL A 221 12.95 -0.99 0.17
CA VAL A 221 12.27 0.21 0.71
C VAL A 221 12.13 0.17 2.23
N LEU A 222 11.77 -1.00 2.77
CA LEU A 222 11.48 -1.22 4.19
C LEU A 222 12.70 -1.72 4.97
N GLY A 223 13.85 -1.92 4.34
CA GLY A 223 15.07 -2.42 4.99
C GLY A 223 15.00 -3.91 5.37
N ASP A 224 16.04 -4.37 6.08
CA ASP A 224 16.13 -5.74 6.59
C ASP A 224 15.22 -5.95 7.80
N GLN A 225 14.81 -7.20 7.99
CA GLN A 225 14.09 -7.70 9.16
C GLN A 225 14.96 -7.60 10.42
N PRO A 226 14.51 -6.86 11.45
CA PRO A 226 15.11 -6.91 12.77
C PRO A 226 14.92 -8.27 13.43
N GLY A 227 15.87 -8.66 14.28
CA GLY A 227 15.79 -9.91 15.02
C GLY A 227 15.89 -11.14 14.12
N THR A 228 15.03 -12.13 14.33
CA THR A 228 15.10 -13.40 13.59
C THR A 228 14.54 -13.26 12.19
N ALA A 229 15.39 -13.46 11.18
CA ALA A 229 15.00 -13.42 9.78
C ALA A 229 14.73 -14.82 9.20
N PHE A 230 15.62 -15.79 9.43
CA PHE A 230 15.44 -17.15 8.91
C PHE A 230 16.22 -18.16 9.76
N VAL A 231 15.66 -19.37 9.94
CA VAL A 231 16.27 -20.47 10.73
C VAL A 231 16.83 -20.04 12.10
N GLY A 232 16.14 -19.12 12.79
CA GLY A 232 16.55 -18.64 14.11
C GLY A 232 17.73 -17.66 14.09
N ARG A 233 18.08 -17.09 12.94
CA ARG A 233 19.26 -16.22 12.76
C ARG A 233 18.87 -14.86 12.15
N PRO A 234 19.59 -13.78 12.49
CA PRO A 234 19.42 -12.45 11.89
C PRO A 234 20.06 -12.34 10.51
N CYS A 235 19.69 -11.30 9.76
CA CYS A 235 20.14 -11.11 8.37
C CYS A 235 21.66 -10.98 8.22
N ASP A 236 22.34 -10.24 9.10
CA ASP A 236 23.78 -10.04 9.05
C ASP A 236 24.55 -11.35 9.27
N GLU A 237 24.12 -12.17 10.23
CA GLU A 237 24.72 -13.48 10.52
C GLU A 237 24.46 -14.49 9.40
N LEU A 238 23.22 -14.54 8.88
CA LEU A 238 22.83 -15.41 7.77
C LEU A 238 23.65 -15.13 6.52
N THR A 239 23.70 -13.86 6.12
CA THR A 239 24.36 -13.45 4.87
C THR A 239 25.88 -13.55 4.95
N ARG A 240 26.48 -13.39 6.15
CA ARG A 240 27.91 -13.59 6.37
C ARG A 240 28.32 -15.06 6.34
N ASP A 241 27.60 -15.91 7.06
CA ASP A 241 28.05 -17.28 7.30
C ASP A 241 27.57 -18.24 6.21
N THR A 242 26.43 -17.94 5.56
CA THR A 242 25.89 -18.76 4.47
C THR A 242 25.24 -17.86 3.40
N PRO A 243 26.06 -17.15 2.58
CA PRO A 243 25.56 -16.23 1.55
C PRO A 243 24.60 -16.86 0.53
N SER A 244 24.67 -18.18 0.34
CA SER A 244 23.76 -18.92 -0.56
C SER A 244 22.29 -18.85 -0.14
N TYR A 245 21.97 -18.47 1.09
CA TYR A 245 20.59 -18.22 1.50
C TYR A 245 19.96 -17.03 0.77
N CYS A 246 20.74 -16.05 0.28
CA CYS A 246 20.22 -14.90 -0.46
C CYS A 246 19.55 -15.25 -1.80
N TYR A 247 19.74 -16.47 -2.30
CA TYR A 247 19.04 -16.97 -3.49
C TYR A 247 17.62 -17.44 -3.19
N GLN A 248 17.27 -17.64 -1.92
CA GLN A 248 15.92 -17.99 -1.51
C GLN A 248 15.08 -16.71 -1.42
N SER A 249 13.95 -16.69 -2.13
CA SER A 249 13.06 -15.51 -2.17
C SER A 249 12.63 -15.05 -0.78
N ARG A 250 12.29 -16.00 0.10
CA ARG A 250 11.93 -15.75 1.50
C ARG A 250 13.03 -15.04 2.29
N VAL A 251 14.29 -15.45 2.14
CA VAL A 251 15.41 -14.81 2.85
C VAL A 251 15.65 -13.43 2.26
N ARG A 252 15.62 -13.32 0.93
CA ARG A 252 15.80 -12.04 0.24
C ARG A 252 14.74 -11.00 0.61
N ALA A 253 13.48 -11.40 0.70
CA ALA A 253 12.40 -10.49 1.09
C ALA A 253 12.54 -9.98 2.54
N ARG A 254 13.24 -10.73 3.40
CA ARG A 254 13.53 -10.34 4.78
C ARG A 254 14.89 -9.65 4.94
N CYS A 255 15.85 -9.90 4.06
CA CYS A 255 17.24 -9.48 4.20
C CYS A 255 17.75 -8.75 2.94
N CYS A 256 16.91 -7.93 2.31
CA CYS A 256 17.19 -7.30 1.03
C CYS A 256 18.50 -6.48 1.03
N ALA A 257 18.75 -5.67 2.06
CA ALA A 257 19.93 -4.81 2.16
C ALA A 257 21.18 -5.62 2.49
N SER A 258 21.08 -6.59 3.43
CA SER A 258 22.19 -7.48 3.75
C SER A 258 22.59 -8.35 2.57
N CYS A 259 21.63 -8.90 1.84
CA CYS A 259 21.89 -9.69 0.65
C CYS A 259 22.51 -8.85 -0.45
N ALA A 260 22.06 -7.60 -0.66
CA ALA A 260 22.65 -6.71 -1.67
C ALA A 260 24.15 -6.41 -1.42
N LYS A 261 24.63 -6.46 -0.16
CA LYS A 261 26.04 -6.19 0.19
C LYS A 261 26.97 -7.37 -0.04
N GLN A 262 26.53 -8.58 0.29
CA GLN A 262 27.34 -9.80 0.16
C GLN A 262 27.24 -10.40 -1.25
N TYR A 263 26.22 -9.98 -2.00
CA TYR A 263 25.84 -10.64 -3.22
C TYR A 263 25.71 -9.63 -4.37
N SER A 264 26.70 -9.61 -5.26
CA SER A 264 26.48 -9.10 -6.60
C SER A 264 25.67 -10.17 -7.35
N TRP A 265 24.48 -9.80 -7.80
CA TRP A 265 23.47 -10.61 -8.50
C TRP A 265 23.90 -11.35 -9.78
N ILE A 266 25.19 -11.47 -10.04
CA ILE A 266 25.74 -11.71 -11.36
C ILE A 266 26.94 -12.68 -11.24
N SER A 267 26.72 -13.86 -10.66
CA SER A 267 27.56 -15.04 -10.91
C SER A 267 26.72 -16.25 -11.27
N ASP A 268 27.12 -17.00 -12.28
CA ASP A 268 26.52 -18.29 -12.60
C ASP A 268 26.89 -19.31 -11.50
N THR A 269 25.90 -20.02 -10.96
CA THR A 269 26.09 -20.89 -9.79
C THR A 269 26.23 -22.36 -10.16
N ALA A 270 25.98 -22.74 -11.41
CA ALA A 270 26.01 -24.12 -11.86
C ALA A 270 26.40 -24.28 -13.33
N THR A 271 26.62 -25.53 -13.73
CA THR A 271 26.64 -25.94 -15.14
C THR A 271 25.29 -26.55 -15.52
N VAL A 272 24.72 -26.15 -16.64
CA VAL A 272 23.47 -26.73 -17.17
C VAL A 272 23.82 -27.78 -18.21
N ASN A 273 23.41 -29.03 -18.00
CA ASN A 273 23.71 -30.16 -18.89
C ASN A 273 25.22 -30.31 -19.19
N GLY A 274 26.07 -30.06 -18.19
CA GLY A 274 27.53 -30.12 -18.32
C GLY A 274 28.16 -28.94 -19.07
N GLN A 275 27.38 -27.92 -19.44
CA GLN A 275 27.87 -26.69 -20.07
C GLN A 275 27.90 -25.54 -19.05
N SER A 276 28.88 -24.65 -19.16
CA SER A 276 28.83 -23.36 -18.45
C SER A 276 27.59 -22.57 -18.91
N CYS A 277 26.97 -21.83 -18.00
CA CYS A 277 25.78 -21.02 -18.28
C CYS A 277 25.92 -20.09 -19.50
N HIS A 278 27.06 -19.40 -19.68
CA HIS A 278 27.29 -18.54 -20.85
C HIS A 278 27.18 -19.33 -22.17
N VAL A 279 27.79 -20.52 -22.23
CA VAL A 279 27.74 -21.42 -23.39
C VAL A 279 26.32 -21.94 -23.61
N PHE A 280 25.63 -22.34 -22.54
CA PHE A 280 24.27 -22.86 -22.62
C PHE A 280 23.29 -21.82 -23.18
N VAL A 281 23.30 -20.60 -22.62
CA VAL A 281 22.44 -19.49 -23.06
C VAL A 281 22.77 -19.06 -24.49
N SER A 282 24.05 -19.04 -24.87
CA SER A 282 24.47 -18.73 -26.24
C SER A 282 24.01 -19.78 -27.25
N ALA A 283 24.06 -21.07 -26.89
CA ALA A 283 23.72 -22.17 -27.79
C ALA A 283 22.20 -22.35 -27.97
N HIS A 284 21.41 -22.10 -26.91
CA HIS A 284 19.96 -22.33 -26.91
C HIS A 284 19.16 -21.02 -27.07
N GLY A 285 19.81 -19.87 -26.98
CA GLY A 285 19.22 -18.55 -27.16
C GLY A 285 18.64 -17.98 -25.86
N ARG A 286 18.62 -16.63 -25.77
CA ARG A 286 18.24 -15.90 -24.55
C ARG A 286 16.88 -16.26 -23.93
N HIS A 287 15.93 -16.77 -24.72
CA HIS A 287 14.59 -17.16 -24.26
C HIS A 287 14.60 -18.30 -23.21
N VAL A 288 15.67 -19.09 -23.11
CA VAL A 288 15.80 -20.09 -22.03
C VAL A 288 15.83 -19.47 -20.64
N CYS A 289 16.16 -18.19 -20.52
CA CYS A 289 16.16 -17.45 -19.26
C CYS A 289 14.76 -17.12 -18.73
N TYR A 290 13.68 -17.46 -19.46
CA TYR A 290 12.32 -17.46 -18.91
C TYR A 290 12.04 -18.67 -18.01
N ASP A 291 12.87 -19.73 -18.08
CA ASP A 291 12.78 -20.86 -17.16
C ASP A 291 13.40 -20.48 -15.81
N SER A 292 12.63 -20.61 -14.73
CA SER A 292 13.05 -20.17 -13.40
C SER A 292 14.23 -20.96 -12.82
N ALA A 293 14.40 -22.23 -13.20
CA ALA A 293 15.55 -23.04 -12.77
C ALA A 293 16.83 -22.62 -13.51
N ILE A 294 16.72 -22.29 -14.81
CA ILE A 294 17.83 -21.73 -15.59
C ILE A 294 18.17 -20.32 -15.14
N GLN A 295 17.18 -19.47 -14.93
CA GLN A 295 17.38 -18.09 -14.47
C GLN A 295 18.06 -18.03 -13.10
N SER A 296 17.74 -18.97 -12.20
CA SER A 296 18.39 -19.08 -10.89
C SER A 296 19.78 -19.72 -10.94
N SER A 297 20.02 -20.66 -11.86
CA SER A 297 21.33 -21.32 -12.01
C SER A 297 22.34 -20.49 -12.82
N CYS A 298 21.85 -19.67 -13.74
CA CYS A 298 22.60 -18.89 -14.72
C CYS A 298 22.34 -17.39 -14.58
N CYS A 299 22.29 -16.88 -13.34
CA CYS A 299 21.92 -15.49 -13.05
C CYS A 299 22.78 -14.47 -13.81
N LYS A 300 24.11 -14.67 -13.88
CA LYS A 300 25.00 -13.78 -14.64
C LYS A 300 24.70 -13.81 -16.11
N SER A 301 24.72 -15.00 -16.69
CA SER A 301 24.55 -15.19 -18.12
C SER A 301 23.18 -14.75 -18.62
N CYS A 302 22.13 -14.91 -17.80
CA CYS A 302 20.80 -14.39 -18.11
C CYS A 302 20.71 -12.88 -17.96
N SER A 303 21.30 -12.29 -16.91
CA SER A 303 21.36 -10.83 -16.75
C SER A 303 22.08 -10.15 -17.91
N ASP A 304 23.18 -10.74 -18.41
CA ASP A 304 23.98 -10.18 -19.51
C ASP A 304 23.21 -10.10 -20.84
N VAL A 305 22.13 -10.89 -21.00
CA VAL A 305 21.31 -10.94 -22.23
C VAL A 305 19.90 -10.39 -22.06
N MET A 306 19.57 -9.87 -20.88
CA MET A 306 18.27 -9.31 -20.53
C MET A 306 18.11 -7.89 -21.10
N ASP A 307 16.96 -7.62 -21.70
CA ASP A 307 16.56 -6.27 -22.15
C ASP A 307 15.57 -5.66 -21.16
N SER A 308 16.06 -4.75 -20.31
CA SER A 308 15.28 -4.12 -19.23
C SER A 308 14.22 -3.11 -19.71
N ILE A 309 14.16 -2.84 -21.02
CA ILE A 309 13.21 -1.87 -21.59
C ILE A 309 11.85 -2.51 -21.87
N ASN A 310 11.79 -3.84 -22.02
CA ASN A 310 10.61 -4.56 -22.49
C ASN A 310 10.06 -5.53 -21.44
N ASP A 311 9.36 -4.99 -20.44
CA ASP A 311 8.67 -5.75 -19.39
C ASP A 311 7.71 -6.80 -19.99
N GLY A 312 7.84 -8.05 -19.56
CA GLY A 312 7.17 -9.24 -20.12
C GLY A 312 7.79 -9.83 -21.39
N CYS A 313 8.79 -9.17 -22.00
CA CYS A 313 9.47 -9.58 -23.24
C CYS A 313 11.01 -9.43 -23.18
N GLU A 314 11.57 -9.52 -21.99
CA GLU A 314 12.95 -9.17 -21.64
C GLU A 314 13.97 -10.06 -22.36
N TYR A 315 13.56 -11.28 -22.73
CA TYR A 315 14.34 -12.22 -23.51
C TYR A 315 13.75 -12.44 -24.92
N GLY A 316 12.87 -11.57 -25.38
CA GLY A 316 12.17 -11.71 -26.67
C GLY A 316 11.09 -12.79 -26.64
N ASP A 317 10.76 -13.35 -27.81
CA ASP A 317 9.74 -14.40 -27.94
C ASP A 317 10.07 -15.59 -27.02
N ARG A 318 9.09 -16.02 -26.23
CA ARG A 318 9.19 -17.21 -25.36
C ARG A 318 9.26 -18.49 -26.18
N GLN A 319 8.67 -18.48 -27.38
CA GLN A 319 8.72 -19.60 -28.34
C GLN A 319 9.16 -19.15 -29.75
N PRO A 320 10.45 -18.81 -29.95
CA PRO A 320 10.94 -18.21 -31.20
C PRO A 320 10.67 -19.08 -32.45
N SER A 321 10.76 -20.40 -32.33
CA SER A 321 10.50 -21.35 -33.41
C SER A 321 9.03 -21.29 -33.86
N PHE A 322 8.09 -21.35 -32.91
CA PHE A 322 6.66 -21.19 -33.16
C PHE A 322 6.33 -19.82 -33.78
N CYS A 323 6.88 -18.74 -33.21
CA CYS A 323 6.59 -17.38 -33.66
C CYS A 323 7.18 -17.09 -35.05
N SER A 324 8.34 -17.66 -35.39
CA SER A 324 8.99 -17.44 -36.69
C SER A 324 8.32 -18.18 -37.85
N GLN A 325 7.76 -19.37 -37.61
CA GLN A 325 7.11 -20.20 -38.64
C GLN A 325 5.70 -19.73 -39.02
N GLN A 326 5.13 -18.77 -38.29
CA GLN A 326 3.81 -18.26 -38.60
C GLN A 326 3.82 -17.36 -39.85
N HIS A 327 3.06 -17.76 -40.88
CA HIS A 327 2.98 -17.01 -42.14
C HIS A 327 1.97 -15.84 -42.13
N ASN A 328 0.97 -15.85 -41.25
CA ASN A 328 -0.06 -14.81 -41.15
C ASN A 328 -0.06 -14.15 -39.76
N LYS A 329 0.86 -13.20 -39.56
CA LYS A 329 1.04 -12.43 -38.33
C LYS A 329 0.14 -11.18 -38.38
N SER A 330 -1.16 -11.38 -38.21
CA SER A 330 -2.16 -10.29 -38.15
C SER A 330 -2.30 -9.72 -36.74
N SER A 331 -2.96 -8.57 -36.60
CA SER A 331 -3.35 -8.01 -35.29
C SER A 331 -4.18 -8.99 -34.46
N THR A 332 -5.08 -9.73 -35.10
CA THR A 332 -5.92 -10.76 -34.48
C THR A 332 -5.15 -12.01 -34.03
N TRP A 333 -4.03 -12.33 -34.69
CA TRP A 333 -3.13 -13.39 -34.24
C TRP A 333 -2.32 -12.91 -33.03
N CYS A 334 -1.78 -11.69 -33.09
CA CYS A 334 -1.01 -11.13 -32.00
C CYS A 334 -1.81 -10.87 -30.73
N SER A 335 -3.10 -10.55 -30.82
CA SER A 335 -3.96 -10.44 -29.63
C SER A 335 -4.14 -11.76 -28.87
N LYS A 336 -3.82 -12.91 -29.50
CA LYS A 336 -3.94 -14.24 -28.89
C LYS A 336 -2.60 -14.83 -28.44
N TYR A 337 -1.49 -14.40 -29.04
CA TYR A 337 -0.17 -15.00 -28.84
C TYR A 337 0.90 -14.00 -28.40
N SER A 338 0.53 -12.76 -28.05
CA SER A 338 1.46 -11.72 -27.58
C SER A 338 2.34 -12.18 -26.43
N ASP A 339 1.83 -13.02 -25.53
CA ASP A 339 2.57 -13.47 -24.35
C ASP A 339 3.72 -14.42 -24.72
N TYR A 340 3.57 -15.18 -25.81
CA TYR A 340 4.56 -16.12 -26.31
C TYR A 340 5.45 -15.52 -27.42
N CYS A 341 4.88 -14.60 -28.20
CA CYS A 341 5.45 -14.01 -29.41
C CYS A 341 5.59 -12.49 -29.30
N CYS A 342 5.90 -11.99 -28.11
CA CYS A 342 5.93 -10.58 -27.76
C CYS A 342 6.82 -9.74 -28.69
N ARG A 343 8.01 -10.25 -29.05
CA ARG A 343 8.94 -9.56 -29.96
C ARG A 343 8.43 -9.63 -31.39
N THR A 344 7.92 -10.77 -31.83
CA THR A 344 7.31 -10.92 -33.16
C THR A 344 6.08 -10.01 -33.32
N CYS A 345 5.32 -9.77 -32.26
CA CYS A 345 4.13 -8.93 -32.26
C CYS A 345 4.39 -7.44 -31.99
N SER A 346 5.59 -7.09 -31.50
CA SER A 346 5.98 -5.71 -31.17
C SER A 346 5.90 -4.73 -32.34
N THR A 347 5.98 -5.19 -33.58
CA THR A 347 5.92 -4.34 -34.79
C THR A 347 4.49 -4.06 -35.27
N LEU A 348 3.50 -4.80 -34.76
CA LEU A 348 2.09 -4.64 -35.14
C LEU A 348 1.31 -3.77 -34.15
N THR A 349 1.77 -3.66 -32.91
CA THR A 349 1.22 -2.73 -31.90
C THR A 349 1.48 -1.26 -32.27
N PHE A 350 2.53 -0.95 -33.04
CA PHE A 350 2.78 0.42 -33.55
C PHE A 350 1.87 0.87 -34.70
N ASN A 351 1.13 -0.05 -35.34
CA ASN A 351 0.22 0.30 -36.45
C ASN A 351 -1.25 0.47 -36.04
N SER A 352 -1.62 0.13 -34.79
CA SER A 352 -2.96 0.43 -34.27
C SER A 352 -3.06 1.78 -33.55
N ALA A 353 -1.94 2.45 -33.27
CA ALA A 353 -1.91 3.80 -32.68
C ALA A 353 -1.79 4.95 -33.72
N LYS A 354 -1.68 4.66 -35.02
CA LYS A 354 -1.56 5.69 -36.08
C LYS A 354 -2.81 5.98 -36.90
N THR A 355 -3.96 5.36 -36.59
CA THR A 355 -5.22 5.60 -37.33
C THR A 355 -6.31 6.26 -36.47
N VAL A 356 -5.95 6.97 -35.41
CA VAL A 356 -6.82 7.97 -34.75
C VAL A 356 -6.03 9.24 -34.44
N LEU A 357 -5.15 9.69 -35.34
CA LEU A 357 -4.53 11.02 -35.28
C LEU A 357 -4.23 11.51 -36.71
N SER A 358 -5.25 11.49 -37.57
CA SER A 358 -5.22 12.22 -38.84
C SER A 358 -6.65 12.61 -39.24
N ASN A 359 -7.32 13.39 -38.40
CA ASN A 359 -8.44 14.25 -38.80
C ASN A 359 -8.77 15.28 -37.71
N THR A 360 -7.82 16.11 -37.33
CA THR A 360 -8.10 17.40 -36.65
C THR A 360 -7.12 18.50 -37.08
N SER A 361 -6.72 18.51 -38.36
CA SER A 361 -6.11 19.69 -38.99
C SER A 361 -7.19 20.57 -39.64
N THR A 362 -8.21 20.97 -38.88
CA THR A 362 -9.17 22.06 -39.24
C THR A 362 -9.89 22.70 -38.04
N LEU A 363 -9.50 22.45 -36.78
CA LEU A 363 -10.14 23.10 -35.61
C LEU A 363 -9.20 23.86 -34.67
N SER A 364 -7.96 24.14 -35.08
CA SER A 364 -7.06 25.03 -34.33
C SER A 364 -7.12 26.50 -34.79
N LEU A 365 -8.12 26.88 -35.59
CA LEU A 365 -8.30 28.27 -36.06
C LEU A 365 -9.62 28.93 -35.60
N ILE A 366 -10.38 28.32 -34.68
CA ILE A 366 -11.66 28.87 -34.20
C ILE A 366 -11.67 29.18 -32.68
N MET A 367 -10.66 28.75 -31.90
CA MET A 367 -10.61 29.05 -30.45
C MET A 367 -9.79 30.29 -30.05
N THR A 368 -9.40 31.14 -31.00
CA THR A 368 -8.78 32.45 -30.69
C THR A 368 -9.74 33.63 -30.88
N ILE A 369 -11.04 33.39 -31.15
CA ILE A 369 -12.04 34.46 -31.37
C ILE A 369 -13.21 34.42 -30.35
N PHE A 370 -13.10 33.67 -29.25
CA PHE A 370 -14.13 33.66 -28.18
C PHE A 370 -13.59 34.05 -26.79
N LEU A 371 -12.60 34.94 -26.75
CA LEU A 371 -12.15 35.62 -25.52
C LEU A 371 -12.21 37.15 -25.60
N PHE A 372 -12.91 37.69 -26.60
CA PHE A 372 -13.32 39.09 -26.67
C PHE A 372 -14.78 39.13 -27.11
N ILE A 373 -15.69 39.08 -26.14
CA ILE A 373 -17.08 39.59 -26.09
C ILE A 373 -17.77 38.75 -25.01
N ILE A 374 -17.66 39.24 -23.77
CA ILE A 374 -18.71 39.41 -22.76
C ILE A 374 -17.97 40.04 -21.57
N SER A 375 -17.98 41.37 -21.58
CA SER A 375 -18.06 42.16 -20.35
C SER A 375 -19.45 42.01 -19.74
#